data_AF-A0A3M1KYR8-F1
#
_entry.id   AF-A0A3M1KYR8-F1
#
_cell.length_a   1.000
_cell.length_b   1.000
_cell.length_c   1.000
_cell.angle_alpha   90.00
_cell.angle_beta   90.00
_cell.angle_gamma   90.00
#
_symmetry.space_group_name_H-M   'P 1'
#
loop_
_entity.id
_entity.type
_entity.pdbx_description
1 polymer ?
#
loop_
_entity_poly.entity_id
_entity_poly.type
_entity_poly.pdbx_seq_one_letter_code
_entity_poly.pdbx_strand_id
1 'polypeptide(L)'
;MSEQESDIAIFSSSEEQNFFVIGIGASAGGLRALEEFFENMPTDSGAAFVVIQHLSPDFKSLMKELLERRTRMAIYRVTDGMELQSDSIYLIPPGKNLVVENGKLHLLEQEERNRHGLNFPIDIFFESLAKNYVDKAIGVILSGTGSDGTNGLRAINEAGGFAMVQEPTTAEFDGMPRTAIATGIIDWVLSPQELAQVIYQLVKSPITPERNSQEQLTFLNSYALQQVASIIAQHEKIDFSHYKTSTLSRRIHRRYLISGCNTLEEFLHLLETSPQERDLLRHDLLISVTQFFRDKFVWDFLETDIIPRLIENVQPNDELRCWVTACATGEEAYSLAILLDEAITRSDRQVRFKIFATDIDKLALEKATQGIYPQTITNDVNPERLERYFIRKDNSLQIIRRLREKLLFAPHDLTKDAGFTRMNLISCRNVLIYLQSELQQQVLRNLHFSLASKGILVLGEAETLGNVEPEFKALHKKAKIYQKRRDVRLNIPVKGIEKIARQLPLYAQPKTQSDHNRLELMLDKAFS
;
A
#
# COMPACT_ATOMS: atom_id res chain seq x y z
N MET A 1 -0.37 57.45 -3.25
CA MET A 1 -1.64 57.30 -3.99
C MET A 1 -1.30 56.61 -5.30
N SER A 2 -1.58 55.34 -5.55
CA SER A 2 -2.39 54.33 -4.88
C SER A 2 -1.87 52.98 -5.37
N GLU A 3 -1.58 52.07 -4.46
CA GLU A 3 -1.43 50.64 -4.76
C GLU A 3 -2.75 50.11 -5.31
N GLN A 4 -2.71 49.41 -6.44
CA GLN A 4 -3.80 48.56 -6.89
C GLN A 4 -3.31 47.11 -6.74
N GLU A 5 -3.66 46.52 -5.61
CA GLU A 5 -3.68 45.08 -5.42
C GLU A 5 -4.71 44.50 -6.41
N SER A 6 -4.24 43.66 -7.33
CA SER A 6 -5.11 42.85 -8.18
C SER A 6 -5.51 41.60 -7.41
N ASP A 7 -6.77 41.53 -6.99
CA ASP A 7 -7.41 40.36 -6.38
C ASP A 7 -7.20 39.10 -7.24
N ILE A 8 -6.34 38.21 -6.77
CA ILE A 8 -6.32 36.81 -7.20
C ILE A 8 -7.50 36.17 -6.49
N ALA A 9 -8.60 35.97 -7.22
CA ALA A 9 -9.72 35.16 -6.78
C ALA A 9 -9.20 33.76 -6.40
N ILE A 10 -9.10 33.51 -5.10
CA ILE A 10 -8.89 32.19 -4.53
C ILE A 10 -10.13 31.38 -4.92
N PHE A 11 -9.98 30.52 -5.93
CA PHE A 11 -10.96 29.46 -6.19
C PHE A 11 -11.08 28.67 -4.89
N SER A 12 -12.23 28.78 -4.22
CA SER A 12 -12.60 27.91 -3.12
C SER A 12 -12.58 26.48 -3.65
N SER A 13 -11.58 25.70 -3.21
CA SER A 13 -11.53 24.26 -3.40
C SER A 13 -12.87 23.67 -2.96
N SER A 14 -13.48 22.86 -3.83
CA SER A 14 -14.61 21.98 -3.50
C SER A 14 -14.42 21.35 -2.12
N GLU A 15 -15.44 21.38 -1.27
CA GLU A 15 -15.42 20.71 0.03
C GLU A 15 -14.82 19.31 -0.11
N GLU A 16 -13.68 19.04 0.55
CA GLU A 16 -13.10 17.71 0.59
C GLU A 16 -14.15 16.74 1.17
N GLN A 17 -14.61 15.79 0.35
CA GLN A 17 -15.59 14.79 0.75
C GLN A 17 -15.01 13.94 1.89
N ASN A 18 -15.47 14.20 3.12
CA ASN A 18 -14.85 13.67 4.33
C ASN A 18 -15.43 12.31 4.78
N PHE A 19 -16.02 11.50 3.88
CA PHE A 19 -16.64 10.21 4.23
C PHE A 19 -15.90 9.00 3.64
N PHE A 20 -16.20 7.81 4.15
CA PHE A 20 -15.70 6.54 3.61
C PHE A 20 -16.36 6.20 2.28
N VAL A 21 -15.56 5.67 1.35
CA VAL A 21 -16.07 5.13 0.08
C VAL A 21 -15.77 3.64 0.03
N ILE A 22 -16.84 2.86 -0.05
CA ILE A 22 -16.80 1.41 -0.10
C ILE A 22 -16.93 0.98 -1.56
N GLY A 23 -15.85 0.48 -2.14
CA GLY A 23 -15.88 -0.23 -3.41
C GLY A 23 -16.28 -1.70 -3.18
N ILE A 24 -17.36 -2.16 -3.82
CA ILE A 24 -17.81 -3.54 -3.73
C ILE A 24 -17.66 -4.20 -5.11
N GLY A 25 -16.77 -5.18 -5.20
CA GLY A 25 -16.54 -5.99 -6.38
C GLY A 25 -17.31 -7.31 -6.30
N ALA A 26 -18.06 -7.65 -7.35
CA ALA A 26 -18.78 -8.92 -7.42
C ALA A 26 -18.88 -9.43 -8.88
N SER A 27 -19.07 -10.74 -9.04
CA SER A 27 -19.23 -11.37 -10.36
C SER A 27 -20.35 -12.42 -10.31
N ALA A 28 -20.11 -13.63 -10.80
CA ALA A 28 -21.05 -14.75 -10.73
C ALA A 28 -21.51 -15.00 -9.26
N GLY A 29 -22.82 -15.12 -9.04
CA GLY A 29 -23.39 -15.26 -7.69
C GLY A 29 -23.42 -13.98 -6.83
N GLY A 30 -22.87 -12.87 -7.34
CA GLY A 30 -22.72 -11.62 -6.58
C GLY A 30 -24.02 -10.95 -6.15
N LEU A 31 -25.13 -11.16 -6.87
CA LEU A 31 -26.43 -10.54 -6.57
C LEU A 31 -26.93 -10.93 -5.17
N ARG A 32 -26.90 -12.23 -4.82
CA ARG A 32 -27.40 -12.70 -3.52
C ARG A 32 -26.58 -12.12 -2.36
N ALA A 33 -25.26 -12.08 -2.55
CA ALA A 33 -24.36 -11.47 -1.57
C ALA A 33 -24.62 -9.96 -1.41
N LEU A 34 -24.88 -9.23 -2.51
CA LEU A 34 -25.24 -7.82 -2.47
C LEU A 34 -26.60 -7.57 -1.80
N GLU A 35 -27.61 -8.40 -2.09
CA GLU A 35 -28.93 -8.31 -1.43
C GLU A 35 -28.80 -8.49 0.09
N GLU A 36 -28.09 -9.53 0.53
CA GLU A 36 -27.85 -9.80 1.95
C GLU A 36 -27.03 -8.69 2.62
N PHE A 37 -25.99 -8.19 1.96
CA PHE A 37 -25.17 -7.08 2.45
C PHE A 37 -26.01 -5.81 2.67
N PHE A 38 -26.76 -5.38 1.65
CA PHE A 38 -27.53 -4.13 1.74
C PHE A 38 -28.81 -4.25 2.58
N GLU A 39 -29.37 -5.45 2.74
CA GLU A 39 -30.44 -5.72 3.72
C GLU A 39 -29.96 -5.51 5.16
N ASN A 40 -28.67 -5.74 5.43
CA ASN A 40 -28.06 -5.58 6.75
C ASN A 40 -27.28 -4.26 6.91
N MET A 41 -27.27 -3.38 5.91
CA MET A 41 -26.59 -2.08 5.97
C MET A 41 -27.58 -0.96 6.32
N PRO A 42 -27.45 -0.30 7.49
CA PRO A 42 -28.28 0.84 7.85
C PRO A 42 -28.16 2.00 6.84
N THR A 43 -29.26 2.69 6.58
CA THR A 43 -29.37 3.70 5.51
C THR A 43 -28.70 5.04 5.84
N ASP A 44 -28.26 5.23 7.08
CA ASP A 44 -27.59 6.41 7.61
C ASP A 44 -26.12 6.10 7.92
N SER A 45 -25.49 5.20 7.17
CA SER A 45 -24.10 4.77 7.41
C SER A 45 -23.11 5.94 7.41
N GLY A 46 -23.38 7.02 6.68
CA GLY A 46 -22.48 8.13 6.46
C GLY A 46 -21.41 7.84 5.39
N ALA A 47 -21.58 6.77 4.61
CA ALA A 47 -20.62 6.35 3.58
C ALA A 47 -21.26 6.18 2.20
N ALA A 48 -20.44 6.23 1.15
CA ALA A 48 -20.88 5.97 -0.22
C ALA A 48 -20.47 4.55 -0.67
N PHE A 49 -21.36 3.85 -1.38
CA PHE A 49 -21.12 2.50 -1.86
C PHE A 49 -21.07 2.48 -3.38
N VAL A 50 -19.96 2.00 -3.96
CA VAL A 50 -19.81 1.87 -5.41
C VAL A 50 -19.69 0.40 -5.77
N VAL A 51 -20.70 -0.13 -6.45
CA VAL A 51 -20.78 -1.53 -6.83
C VAL A 51 -20.24 -1.70 -8.25
N ILE A 52 -19.12 -2.42 -8.35
CA ILE A 52 -18.51 -2.83 -9.60
C ILE A 52 -18.84 -4.30 -9.82
N GLN A 53 -19.76 -4.54 -10.76
CA GLN A 53 -20.12 -5.90 -11.14
C GLN A 53 -19.65 -6.19 -12.56
N HIS A 54 -19.08 -7.37 -12.77
CA HIS A 54 -18.82 -7.86 -14.12
C HIS A 54 -20.14 -8.17 -14.83
N LEU A 55 -20.70 -7.18 -15.53
CA LEU A 55 -21.94 -7.31 -16.29
C LEU A 55 -21.64 -7.64 -17.75
N SER A 56 -22.28 -8.70 -18.28
CA SER A 56 -22.32 -8.89 -19.73
C SER A 56 -23.00 -7.68 -20.37
N PRO A 57 -22.43 -7.08 -21.45
CA PRO A 57 -23.06 -5.96 -22.17
C PRO A 57 -24.46 -6.30 -22.70
N ASP A 58 -24.71 -7.58 -22.96
CA ASP A 58 -25.96 -8.08 -23.56
C ASP A 58 -27.11 -8.21 -22.55
N PHE A 59 -26.84 -8.05 -21.25
CA PHE A 59 -27.85 -8.22 -20.21
C PHE A 59 -28.30 -6.87 -19.65
N LYS A 60 -29.60 -6.56 -19.78
CA LYS A 60 -30.21 -5.46 -19.02
C LYS A 60 -30.19 -5.82 -17.54
N SER A 61 -29.23 -5.26 -16.81
CA SER A 61 -29.12 -5.47 -15.37
C SER A 61 -30.37 -4.94 -14.66
N LEU A 62 -31.10 -5.84 -14.00
CA LEU A 62 -32.20 -5.54 -13.07
C LEU A 62 -31.69 -5.26 -11.65
N MET A 63 -30.37 -5.07 -11.48
CA MET A 63 -29.72 -4.95 -10.17
C MET A 63 -30.32 -3.79 -9.35
N LYS A 64 -30.57 -2.65 -9.99
CA LYS A 64 -31.16 -1.50 -9.32
C LYS A 64 -32.51 -1.87 -8.71
N GLU A 65 -33.40 -2.43 -9.54
CA GLU A 65 -34.77 -2.78 -9.17
C GLU A 65 -34.84 -3.91 -8.13
N LEU A 66 -33.80 -4.76 -8.06
CA LEU A 66 -33.68 -5.83 -7.07
C LEU A 66 -33.17 -5.29 -5.73
N LEU A 67 -32.12 -4.46 -5.75
CA LEU A 67 -31.57 -3.86 -4.52
C LEU A 67 -32.54 -2.86 -3.87
N GLU A 68 -33.33 -2.13 -4.66
CA GLU A 68 -34.39 -1.23 -4.15
C GLU A 68 -35.44 -1.96 -3.27
N ARG A 69 -35.53 -3.29 -3.36
CA ARG A 69 -36.42 -4.11 -2.50
C ARG A 69 -35.80 -4.42 -1.14
N ARG A 70 -34.49 -4.26 -0.99
CA ARG A 70 -33.71 -4.65 0.19
C ARG A 70 -33.20 -3.47 1.01
N THR A 71 -33.06 -2.29 0.40
CA THR A 71 -32.58 -1.09 1.09
C THR A 71 -33.38 0.15 0.71
N ARG A 72 -33.36 1.15 1.61
CA ARG A 72 -33.95 2.48 1.36
C ARG A 72 -32.90 3.51 0.93
N MET A 73 -31.63 3.14 0.83
CA MET A 73 -30.59 4.03 0.30
C MET A 73 -30.91 4.43 -1.14
N ALA A 74 -30.51 5.63 -1.54
CA ALA A 74 -30.67 6.07 -2.91
C ALA A 74 -29.74 5.26 -3.84
N ILE A 75 -30.28 4.73 -4.94
CA ILE A 75 -29.53 3.93 -5.91
C ILE A 75 -29.43 4.64 -7.27
N TYR A 76 -28.20 4.96 -7.66
CA TYR A 76 -27.86 5.65 -8.89
C TYR A 76 -27.19 4.71 -9.88
N ARG A 77 -27.57 4.82 -11.15
CA ARG A 77 -26.74 4.30 -12.25
C ARG A 77 -25.75 5.41 -12.60
N VAL A 78 -24.46 5.08 -12.59
CA VAL A 78 -23.41 6.10 -12.75
C VAL A 78 -23.49 6.75 -14.13
N THR A 79 -23.39 8.06 -14.16
CA THR A 79 -23.10 8.86 -15.36
C THR A 79 -21.73 9.52 -15.20
N ASP A 80 -21.08 9.87 -16.30
CA ASP A 80 -19.76 10.50 -16.25
C ASP A 80 -19.79 11.83 -15.46
N GLY A 81 -18.79 12.04 -14.60
CA GLY A 81 -18.65 13.22 -13.75
C GLY A 81 -19.60 13.25 -12.54
N MET A 82 -20.32 12.17 -12.23
CA MET A 82 -21.26 12.11 -11.12
C MET A 82 -20.54 12.24 -9.77
N GLU A 83 -20.99 13.17 -8.93
CA GLU A 83 -20.42 13.38 -7.59
C GLU A 83 -20.90 12.31 -6.60
N LEU A 84 -19.98 11.83 -5.78
CA LEU A 84 -20.30 10.92 -4.68
C LEU A 84 -20.99 11.67 -3.54
N GLN A 85 -21.97 11.00 -2.95
CA GLN A 85 -22.72 11.44 -1.78
C GLN A 85 -22.78 10.29 -0.78
N SER A 86 -22.78 10.61 0.53
CA SER A 86 -23.00 9.63 1.58
C SER A 86 -24.38 8.97 1.44
N ASP A 87 -24.56 7.84 2.09
CA ASP A 87 -25.85 7.14 2.23
C ASP A 87 -26.45 6.73 0.88
N SER A 88 -25.59 6.49 -0.11
CA SER A 88 -25.94 6.29 -1.51
C SER A 88 -25.20 5.12 -2.13
N ILE A 89 -25.86 4.43 -3.06
CA ILE A 89 -25.34 3.29 -3.81
C ILE A 89 -25.20 3.68 -5.29
N TYR A 90 -24.02 3.42 -5.87
CA TYR A 90 -23.68 3.72 -7.24
C TYR A 90 -23.39 2.42 -8.00
N LEU A 91 -24.14 2.18 -9.08
CA LEU A 91 -24.01 0.98 -9.91
C LEU A 91 -23.31 1.32 -11.22
N ILE A 92 -22.22 0.61 -11.52
CA ILE A 92 -21.53 0.74 -12.81
C ILE A 92 -22.46 0.34 -13.97
N PRO A 93 -22.51 1.12 -15.08
CA PRO A 93 -23.21 0.71 -16.29
C PRO A 93 -22.50 -0.46 -17.01
N PRO A 94 -23.24 -1.34 -17.71
CA PRO A 94 -22.64 -2.44 -18.48
C PRO A 94 -21.63 -1.96 -19.52
N GLY A 95 -20.56 -2.75 -19.74
CA GLY A 95 -19.58 -2.48 -20.79
C GLY A 95 -18.67 -1.27 -20.55
N LYS A 96 -18.63 -0.73 -19.32
CA LYS A 96 -17.75 0.40 -18.94
C LYS A 96 -16.74 -0.03 -17.89
N ASN A 97 -15.67 0.75 -17.80
CA ASN A 97 -14.80 0.79 -16.62
C ASN A 97 -15.14 2.07 -15.83
N LEU A 98 -14.82 2.07 -14.53
CA LEU A 98 -15.12 3.19 -13.64
C LEU A 98 -13.88 3.54 -12.84
N VAL A 99 -13.60 4.84 -12.72
CA VAL A 99 -12.59 5.38 -11.80
C VAL A 99 -13.19 6.51 -10.98
N VAL A 100 -12.65 6.74 -9.79
CA VAL A 100 -12.97 7.91 -8.98
C VAL A 100 -11.79 8.88 -8.98
N GLU A 101 -12.08 10.17 -9.18
CA GLU A 101 -11.10 11.24 -9.12
C GLU A 101 -11.75 12.51 -8.55
N ASN A 102 -11.12 13.16 -7.58
CA ASN A 102 -11.61 14.41 -6.98
C ASN A 102 -13.10 14.35 -6.53
N GLY A 103 -13.51 13.23 -5.93
CA GLY A 103 -14.89 13.02 -5.47
C GLY A 103 -15.93 12.75 -6.57
N LYS A 104 -15.48 12.55 -7.81
CA LYS A 104 -16.33 12.30 -8.99
C LYS A 104 -16.05 10.95 -9.61
N LEU A 105 -17.12 10.33 -10.10
CA LEU A 105 -17.11 9.07 -10.81
C LEU A 105 -16.96 9.32 -12.32
N HIS A 106 -15.91 8.79 -12.92
CA HIS A 106 -15.61 8.94 -14.34
C HIS A 106 -15.72 7.61 -15.08
N LEU A 107 -16.50 7.62 -16.16
CA LEU A 107 -16.72 6.45 -16.99
C LEU A 107 -15.65 6.37 -18.07
N LEU A 108 -15.03 5.20 -18.18
CA LEU A 108 -14.07 4.90 -19.23
C LEU A 108 -14.66 3.85 -20.17
N GLU A 109 -14.46 4.05 -21.47
CA GLU A 109 -14.79 3.02 -22.46
C GLU A 109 -13.93 1.77 -22.24
N GLN A 110 -14.53 0.61 -22.41
CA GLN A 110 -13.79 -0.67 -22.42
C GLN A 110 -12.98 -0.88 -23.73
N GLU A 111 -13.09 0.02 -24.73
CA GLU A 111 -12.63 -0.18 -26.12
C GLU A 111 -11.19 -0.71 -26.30
N GLU A 112 -11.07 -1.77 -27.13
CA GLU A 112 -9.95 -2.29 -27.93
C GLU A 112 -8.50 -2.30 -27.38
N ARG A 113 -8.21 -1.98 -26.11
CA ARG A 113 -6.89 -2.33 -25.51
C ARG A 113 -6.64 -3.84 -25.48
N ASN A 114 -7.71 -4.61 -25.66
CA ASN A 114 -7.72 -6.06 -25.62
C ASN A 114 -7.96 -6.68 -27.00
N ARG A 115 -7.05 -6.44 -27.96
CA ARG A 115 -6.84 -7.51 -28.96
C ARG A 115 -6.21 -8.75 -28.30
N HIS A 116 -5.58 -8.62 -27.11
CA HIS A 116 -4.91 -9.73 -26.40
C HIS A 116 -4.87 -9.63 -24.85
N GLY A 117 -5.65 -8.75 -24.18
CA GLY A 117 -5.60 -8.57 -22.71
C GLY A 117 -6.90 -8.93 -21.98
N LEU A 118 -6.82 -9.24 -20.68
CA LEU A 118 -7.97 -9.39 -19.78
C LEU A 118 -8.38 -8.01 -19.24
N ASN A 119 -9.69 -7.70 -19.15
CA ASN A 119 -10.20 -6.47 -18.52
C ASN A 119 -10.60 -6.77 -17.07
N PHE A 120 -10.11 -5.97 -16.11
CA PHE A 120 -10.34 -6.12 -14.67
C PHE A 120 -10.96 -4.85 -14.08
N PRO A 121 -12.28 -4.60 -14.30
CA PRO A 121 -12.94 -3.38 -13.87
C PRO A 121 -12.91 -3.15 -12.35
N ILE A 122 -12.91 -4.21 -11.54
CA ILE A 122 -12.87 -4.08 -10.08
C ILE A 122 -11.47 -3.60 -9.65
N ASP A 123 -10.41 -4.20 -10.19
CA ASP A 123 -9.03 -3.74 -9.95
C ASP A 123 -8.86 -2.26 -10.34
N ILE A 124 -9.33 -1.87 -11.53
CA ILE A 124 -9.24 -0.47 -12.02
C ILE A 124 -9.91 0.50 -11.04
N PHE A 125 -11.12 0.19 -10.60
CA PHE A 125 -11.84 1.05 -9.67
C PHE A 125 -11.14 1.11 -8.31
N PHE A 126 -10.76 -0.04 -7.74
CA PHE A 126 -10.10 -0.12 -6.43
C PHE A 126 -8.74 0.58 -6.43
N GLU A 127 -7.96 0.52 -7.51
CA GLU A 127 -6.72 1.29 -7.66
C GLU A 127 -6.98 2.80 -7.65
N SER A 128 -8.03 3.27 -8.34
CA SER A 128 -8.40 4.68 -8.30
C SER A 128 -8.92 5.12 -6.93
N LEU A 129 -9.66 4.24 -6.26
CA LEU A 129 -10.17 4.45 -4.91
C LEU A 129 -9.03 4.58 -3.89
N ALA A 130 -8.05 3.68 -3.96
CA ALA A 130 -6.85 3.71 -3.13
C ALA A 130 -6.07 5.03 -3.27
N LYS A 131 -5.96 5.55 -4.51
CA LYS A 131 -5.26 6.81 -4.80
C LYS A 131 -5.97 8.04 -4.24
N ASN A 132 -7.31 8.05 -4.25
CA ASN A 132 -8.10 9.24 -3.93
C ASN A 132 -8.61 9.29 -2.49
N TYR A 133 -8.94 8.14 -1.88
CA TYR A 133 -9.54 8.08 -0.54
C TYR A 133 -8.61 7.49 0.52
N VAL A 134 -7.53 6.81 0.14
CA VAL A 134 -6.45 6.38 1.05
C VAL A 134 -6.98 5.58 2.25
N ASP A 135 -6.98 6.12 3.48
CA ASP A 135 -7.53 5.48 4.70
C ASP A 135 -9.04 5.42 4.76
N LYS A 136 -9.72 6.16 3.89
CA LYS A 136 -11.18 6.13 3.75
C LYS A 136 -11.66 5.20 2.63
N ALA A 137 -10.74 4.48 2.00
CA ALA A 137 -11.06 3.45 1.03
C ALA A 137 -11.33 2.12 1.75
N ILE A 138 -12.49 1.52 1.49
CA ILE A 138 -12.77 0.12 1.86
C ILE A 138 -13.06 -0.64 0.57
N GLY A 139 -12.28 -1.68 0.31
CA GLY A 139 -12.52 -2.62 -0.77
C GLY A 139 -13.17 -3.88 -0.24
N VAL A 140 -14.26 -4.31 -0.86
CA VAL A 140 -14.99 -5.53 -0.51
C VAL A 140 -15.08 -6.42 -1.75
N ILE A 141 -14.62 -7.66 -1.63
CA ILE A 141 -14.81 -8.68 -2.68
C ILE A 141 -15.85 -9.69 -2.22
N LEU A 142 -16.93 -9.76 -2.99
CA LEU A 142 -18.02 -10.72 -2.80
C LEU A 142 -17.89 -11.89 -3.78
N SER A 143 -18.90 -12.76 -3.79
CA SER A 143 -18.98 -13.92 -4.65
C SER A 143 -18.70 -13.62 -6.13
N GLY A 144 -17.89 -14.49 -6.73
CA GLY A 144 -17.47 -14.37 -8.12
C GLY A 144 -16.42 -15.37 -8.54
N THR A 145 -16.18 -15.45 -9.85
CA THR A 145 -15.15 -16.29 -10.47
C THR A 145 -13.95 -15.46 -10.92
N GLY A 146 -12.76 -16.07 -10.98
CA GLY A 146 -11.53 -15.39 -11.40
C GLY A 146 -10.84 -14.65 -10.25
N SER A 147 -10.09 -13.59 -10.60
CA SER A 147 -9.19 -12.87 -9.69
C SER A 147 -9.37 -11.35 -9.69
N ASP A 148 -10.36 -10.82 -10.42
CA ASP A 148 -10.62 -9.38 -10.49
C ASP A 148 -10.87 -8.80 -9.09
N GLY A 149 -10.27 -7.65 -8.81
CA GLY A 149 -10.31 -6.98 -7.52
C GLY A 149 -9.19 -7.39 -6.56
N THR A 150 -8.40 -8.42 -6.86
CA THR A 150 -7.30 -8.86 -5.99
C THR A 150 -6.15 -7.84 -5.97
N ASN A 151 -5.76 -7.31 -7.12
CA ASN A 151 -4.71 -6.28 -7.21
C ASN A 151 -5.23 -4.94 -6.68
N GLY A 152 -6.51 -4.67 -6.88
CA GLY A 152 -7.22 -3.53 -6.32
C GLY A 152 -7.25 -3.52 -4.79
N LEU A 153 -7.59 -4.65 -4.16
CA LEU A 153 -7.54 -4.79 -2.69
C LEU A 153 -6.11 -4.59 -2.18
N ARG A 154 -5.12 -5.04 -2.94
CA ARG A 154 -3.70 -4.80 -2.64
C ARG A 154 -3.35 -3.33 -2.68
N ALA A 155 -3.83 -2.59 -3.68
CA ALA A 155 -3.65 -1.14 -3.75
C ALA A 155 -4.34 -0.42 -2.58
N ILE A 156 -5.57 -0.81 -2.22
CA ILE A 156 -6.31 -0.23 -1.08
C ILE A 156 -5.54 -0.47 0.22
N ASN A 157 -5.10 -1.70 0.46
CA ASN A 157 -4.28 -2.03 1.62
C ASN A 157 -2.98 -1.22 1.61
N GLU A 158 -2.27 -1.10 0.48
CA GLU A 158 -1.03 -0.30 0.35
C GLU A 158 -1.22 1.20 0.63
N ALA A 159 -2.39 1.74 0.28
CA ALA A 159 -2.76 3.10 0.61
C ALA A 159 -3.11 3.28 2.10
N GLY A 160 -3.44 2.20 2.81
CA GLY A 160 -3.83 2.22 4.22
C GLY A 160 -5.34 2.22 4.45
N GLY A 161 -6.11 1.86 3.43
CA GLY A 161 -7.51 1.49 3.56
C GLY A 161 -7.69 0.05 4.04
N PHE A 162 -8.92 -0.43 3.97
CA PHE A 162 -9.31 -1.76 4.46
C PHE A 162 -9.68 -2.69 3.33
N ALA A 163 -9.20 -3.94 3.40
CA ALA A 163 -9.49 -4.99 2.43
C ALA A 163 -10.33 -6.08 3.09
N MET A 164 -11.55 -6.28 2.62
CA MET A 164 -12.49 -7.26 3.16
C MET A 164 -12.97 -8.22 2.09
N VAL A 165 -13.25 -9.45 2.49
CA VAL A 165 -13.65 -10.51 1.57
C VAL A 165 -14.81 -11.30 2.15
N GLN A 166 -15.76 -11.68 1.30
CA GLN A 166 -16.81 -12.62 1.66
C GLN A 166 -16.21 -13.98 2.02
N GLU A 167 -16.61 -14.54 3.15
CA GLU A 167 -16.24 -15.89 3.60
C GLU A 167 -16.55 -16.91 2.49
N PRO A 168 -15.53 -17.63 1.96
CA PRO A 168 -15.69 -18.55 0.83
C PRO A 168 -16.81 -19.57 0.98
N THR A 169 -17.08 -20.03 2.22
CA THR A 169 -18.16 -21.01 2.48
C THR A 169 -19.58 -20.43 2.35
N THR A 170 -19.72 -19.11 2.37
CA THR A 170 -21.00 -18.40 2.13
C THR A 170 -21.17 -17.93 0.68
N ALA A 171 -20.10 -18.00 -0.12
CA ALA A 171 -20.10 -17.54 -1.50
C ALA A 171 -20.65 -18.62 -2.45
N GLU A 172 -21.52 -18.24 -3.39
CA GLU A 172 -22.02 -19.16 -4.43
C GLU A 172 -20.87 -19.59 -5.37
N PHE A 173 -19.99 -18.63 -5.69
CA PHE A 173 -18.71 -18.82 -6.35
C PHE A 173 -17.61 -18.20 -5.48
N ASP A 174 -16.63 -19.02 -5.11
CA ASP A 174 -15.57 -18.67 -4.15
C ASP A 174 -14.22 -18.33 -4.81
N GLY A 175 -14.16 -18.30 -6.15
CA GLY A 175 -12.93 -18.05 -6.90
C GLY A 175 -12.28 -16.70 -6.56
N MET A 176 -13.06 -15.62 -6.67
CA MET A 176 -12.59 -14.27 -6.31
C MET A 176 -12.23 -14.17 -4.82
N PRO A 177 -13.11 -14.59 -3.86
CA PRO A 177 -12.77 -14.62 -2.45
C PRO A 177 -11.47 -15.37 -2.09
N ARG A 178 -11.30 -16.61 -2.55
CA ARG A 178 -10.10 -17.42 -2.24
C ARG A 178 -8.84 -16.78 -2.80
N THR A 179 -8.94 -16.21 -3.99
CA THR A 179 -7.83 -15.55 -4.65
C THR A 179 -7.39 -14.30 -3.90
N ALA A 180 -8.35 -13.49 -3.43
CA ALA A 180 -8.09 -12.36 -2.57
C ALA A 180 -7.46 -12.80 -1.22
N ILE A 181 -7.97 -13.83 -0.56
CA ILE A 181 -7.43 -14.36 0.70
C ILE A 181 -5.99 -14.85 0.55
N ALA A 182 -5.66 -15.51 -0.57
CA ALA A 182 -4.32 -16.06 -0.82
C ALA A 182 -3.21 -14.98 -0.86
N THR A 183 -3.57 -13.71 -1.01
CA THR A 183 -2.61 -12.59 -0.92
C THR A 183 -2.06 -12.38 0.49
N GLY A 184 -2.80 -12.79 1.53
CA GLY A 184 -2.44 -12.60 2.93
C GLY A 184 -2.60 -11.16 3.44
N ILE A 185 -3.28 -10.28 2.71
CA ILE A 185 -3.48 -8.86 3.08
C ILE A 185 -4.93 -8.51 3.48
N ILE A 186 -5.78 -9.54 3.61
CA ILE A 186 -7.20 -9.36 3.91
C ILE A 186 -7.39 -9.15 5.41
N ASP A 187 -8.08 -8.07 5.77
CA ASP A 187 -8.34 -7.66 7.15
C ASP A 187 -9.43 -8.51 7.80
N TRP A 188 -10.50 -8.75 7.04
CA TRP A 188 -11.64 -9.55 7.50
C TRP A 188 -12.17 -10.46 6.41
N VAL A 189 -12.42 -11.71 6.79
CA VAL A 189 -13.12 -12.72 6.00
C VAL A 189 -14.41 -13.04 6.74
N LEU A 190 -15.55 -12.60 6.19
CA LEU A 190 -16.82 -12.54 6.91
C LEU A 190 -18.00 -12.82 5.98
N SER A 191 -19.16 -13.23 6.51
CA SER A 191 -20.40 -13.30 5.72
C SER A 191 -20.85 -11.91 5.21
N PRO A 192 -21.68 -11.80 4.15
CA PRO A 192 -22.19 -10.51 3.69
C PRO A 192 -22.89 -9.69 4.79
N GLN A 193 -23.64 -10.35 5.67
CA GLN A 193 -24.24 -9.71 6.85
C GLN A 193 -23.19 -9.12 7.80
N GLU A 194 -22.19 -9.90 8.18
CA GLU A 194 -21.13 -9.45 9.11
C GLU A 194 -20.26 -8.36 8.48
N LEU A 195 -19.97 -8.45 7.18
CA LEU A 195 -19.29 -7.40 6.42
C LEU A 195 -20.04 -6.06 6.52
N ALA A 196 -21.36 -6.09 6.34
CA ALA A 196 -22.18 -4.89 6.46
C ALA A 196 -22.11 -4.28 7.88
N GLN A 197 -22.19 -5.13 8.92
CA GLN A 197 -22.12 -4.70 10.32
C GLN A 197 -20.76 -4.11 10.68
N VAL A 198 -19.67 -4.78 10.30
CA VAL A 198 -18.30 -4.31 10.57
C VAL A 198 -18.03 -3.00 9.84
N ILE A 199 -18.43 -2.87 8.57
CA ILE A 199 -18.29 -1.62 7.82
C ILE A 199 -19.08 -0.50 8.49
N TYR A 200 -20.33 -0.74 8.89
CA TYR A 200 -21.13 0.27 9.58
C TYR A 200 -20.47 0.74 10.88
N GLN A 201 -19.94 -0.20 11.69
CA GLN A 201 -19.23 0.12 12.92
C GLN A 201 -17.95 0.92 12.66
N LEU A 202 -17.15 0.54 11.64
CA LEU A 202 -15.93 1.25 11.27
C LEU A 202 -16.22 2.69 10.85
N VAL A 203 -17.24 2.89 10.01
CA VAL A 203 -17.63 4.23 9.54
C VAL A 203 -18.20 5.08 10.68
N LYS A 204 -18.99 4.49 11.58
CA LYS A 204 -19.60 5.19 12.73
C LYS A 204 -18.69 5.35 13.93
N SER A 205 -17.52 4.72 13.92
CA SER A 205 -16.57 4.83 15.02
C SER A 205 -16.28 6.32 15.26
N PRO A 206 -16.46 6.83 16.51
CA PRO A 206 -16.32 8.26 16.86
C PRO A 206 -14.90 8.80 16.68
N ILE A 207 -14.02 7.93 16.21
CA ILE A 207 -12.62 8.14 15.91
C ILE A 207 -12.41 8.63 14.45
N THR A 208 -13.45 8.56 13.61
CA THR A 208 -13.44 9.21 12.30
C THR A 208 -13.44 10.73 12.51
N PRO A 209 -12.44 11.49 12.02
CA PRO A 209 -12.32 12.90 12.34
C PRO A 209 -13.52 13.69 11.82
N GLU A 210 -14.42 14.05 12.71
CA GLU A 210 -15.46 15.04 12.45
C GLU A 210 -14.85 16.44 12.36
N ARG A 211 -15.34 17.19 11.36
CA ARG A 211 -15.13 18.60 11.08
C ARG A 211 -15.02 19.41 12.39
N ASN A 212 -13.84 19.90 12.76
CA ASN A 212 -13.60 21.31 13.13
C ASN A 212 -12.26 21.49 13.85
N SER A 213 -11.27 22.00 13.10
CA SER A 213 -10.18 22.93 13.48
C SER A 213 -8.84 22.51 12.87
N GLN A 214 -8.07 23.50 12.41
CA GLN A 214 -6.78 23.40 11.72
C GLN A 214 -5.67 22.62 12.48
N GLU A 215 -5.96 22.05 13.66
CA GLU A 215 -5.04 21.22 14.46
C GLU A 215 -5.25 19.69 14.29
N GLN A 216 -6.27 19.24 13.54
CA GLN A 216 -6.76 17.85 13.50
C GLN A 216 -6.15 16.90 12.44
N LEU A 217 -4.91 17.11 11.98
CA LEU A 217 -4.33 16.27 10.91
C LEU A 217 -3.82 14.88 11.33
N THR A 218 -4.08 14.42 12.56
CA THR A 218 -3.64 13.10 13.03
C THR A 218 -4.59 12.56 14.11
N PHE A 219 -5.22 11.40 13.85
CA PHE A 219 -5.94 10.57 14.83
C PHE A 219 -5.14 10.42 16.15
N LEU A 220 -3.82 10.36 16.04
CA LEU A 220 -2.90 10.27 17.18
C LEU A 220 -2.19 11.61 17.34
N ASN A 221 -2.31 12.25 18.50
CA ASN A 221 -1.40 13.35 18.81
C ASN A 221 0.07 12.88 18.71
N SER A 222 1.00 13.81 18.49
CA SER A 222 2.41 13.47 18.29
C SER A 222 3.00 12.65 19.44
N TYR A 223 2.44 12.79 20.65
CA TYR A 223 2.84 12.02 21.83
C TYR A 223 2.44 10.54 21.76
N ALA A 224 1.21 10.22 21.34
CA ALA A 224 0.75 8.84 21.18
C ALA A 224 1.52 8.12 20.07
N LEU A 225 1.83 8.80 18.97
CA LEU A 225 2.71 8.26 17.92
C LEU A 225 4.10 7.93 18.44
N GLN A 226 4.67 8.81 19.25
CA GLN A 226 5.97 8.57 19.89
C GLN A 226 5.93 7.40 20.87
N GLN A 227 4.85 7.24 21.63
CA GLN A 227 4.67 6.09 22.52
C GLN A 227 4.63 4.78 21.74
N VAL A 228 3.79 4.70 20.70
CA VAL A 228 3.72 3.50 19.84
C VAL A 228 5.07 3.21 19.19
N ALA A 229 5.73 4.22 18.63
CA ALA A 229 7.05 4.08 18.02
C ALA A 229 8.11 3.61 19.04
N SER A 230 8.05 4.09 20.29
CA SER A 230 8.94 3.66 21.37
C SER A 230 8.68 2.21 21.78
N ILE A 231 7.42 1.80 21.94
CA ILE A 231 7.06 0.41 22.26
C ILE A 231 7.62 -0.52 21.17
N ILE A 232 7.38 -0.18 19.90
CA ILE A 232 7.89 -0.99 18.79
C ILE A 232 9.43 -0.98 18.77
N ALA A 233 10.10 0.17 18.89
CA ALA A 233 11.56 0.24 18.85
C ALA A 233 12.26 -0.47 20.03
N GLN A 234 11.59 -0.62 21.18
CA GLN A 234 12.12 -1.36 22.33
C GLN A 234 12.08 -2.88 22.10
N HIS A 235 11.03 -3.38 21.46
CA HIS A 235 10.81 -4.81 21.24
C HIS A 235 11.33 -5.30 19.89
N GLU A 236 11.27 -4.44 18.87
CA GLU A 236 11.68 -4.68 17.49
C GLU A 236 12.94 -3.86 17.19
N LYS A 237 13.95 -4.45 16.56
CA LYS A 237 15.22 -3.76 16.23
C LYS A 237 15.08 -2.70 15.12
N ILE A 238 13.85 -2.27 14.82
CA ILE A 238 13.50 -1.33 13.76
C ILE A 238 13.12 0.00 14.39
N ASP A 239 13.64 1.10 13.84
CA ASP A 239 13.39 2.44 14.34
C ASP A 239 12.51 3.21 13.36
N PHE A 240 11.25 3.45 13.77
CA PHE A 240 10.27 4.19 12.97
C PHE A 240 10.32 5.71 13.20
N SER A 241 11.21 6.23 14.07
CA SER A 241 11.23 7.66 14.45
C SER A 241 11.40 8.62 13.26
N HIS A 242 12.07 8.17 12.20
CA HIS A 242 12.33 8.95 10.99
C HIS A 242 11.45 8.53 9.80
N TYR A 243 10.37 7.79 10.06
CA TYR A 243 9.33 7.54 9.07
C TYR A 243 8.35 8.72 9.05
N LYS A 244 7.65 8.90 7.93
CA LYS A 244 6.65 9.96 7.80
C LYS A 244 5.51 9.74 8.79
N THR A 245 5.27 10.76 9.62
CA THR A 245 4.23 10.78 10.65
C THR A 245 2.84 10.47 10.07
N SER A 246 2.54 10.99 8.88
CA SER A 246 1.26 10.73 8.20
C SER A 246 1.07 9.26 7.83
N THR A 247 2.11 8.58 7.36
CA THR A 247 2.05 7.14 7.05
C THR A 247 1.94 6.31 8.33
N LEU A 248 2.76 6.60 9.34
CA LEU A 248 2.70 5.89 10.62
C LEU A 248 1.32 6.05 11.28
N SER A 249 0.83 7.29 11.36
CA SER A 249 -0.47 7.59 11.98
C SER A 249 -1.59 6.82 11.31
N ARG A 250 -1.60 6.76 9.98
CA ARG A 250 -2.62 6.04 9.23
C ARG A 250 -2.58 4.54 9.50
N ARG A 251 -1.38 3.94 9.50
CA ARG A 251 -1.20 2.51 9.75
C ARG A 251 -1.52 2.10 11.18
N ILE A 252 -1.11 2.92 12.15
CA ILE A 252 -1.44 2.71 13.55
C ILE A 252 -2.95 2.88 13.76
N HIS A 253 -3.56 3.90 13.16
CA HIS A 253 -5.01 4.10 13.21
C HIS A 253 -5.76 2.90 12.65
N ARG A 254 -5.40 2.46 11.45
CA ARG A 254 -5.97 1.27 10.82
C ARG A 254 -5.86 0.04 11.73
N ARG A 255 -4.67 -0.21 12.29
CA ARG A 255 -4.45 -1.34 13.19
C ARG A 255 -5.28 -1.24 14.47
N TYR A 256 -5.41 -0.05 15.03
CA TYR A 256 -6.28 0.24 16.17
C TYR A 256 -7.76 -0.07 15.87
N LEU A 257 -8.27 0.32 14.70
CA LEU A 257 -9.64 0.00 14.29
C LEU A 257 -9.83 -1.52 14.12
N ILE A 258 -8.81 -2.24 13.65
CA ILE A 258 -8.85 -3.70 13.50
C ILE A 258 -8.72 -4.43 14.84
N SER A 259 -8.02 -3.86 15.83
CA SER A 259 -7.79 -4.50 17.13
C SER A 259 -9.06 -4.59 17.97
N GLY A 260 -10.11 -3.82 17.63
CA GLY A 260 -11.37 -3.78 18.37
C GLY A 260 -11.27 -3.07 19.73
N CYS A 261 -10.20 -2.32 19.98
CA CYS A 261 -10.04 -1.52 21.20
C CYS A 261 -10.97 -0.31 21.17
N ASN A 262 -11.60 0.02 22.31
CA ASN A 262 -12.52 1.15 22.40
C ASN A 262 -11.81 2.47 22.68
N THR A 263 -10.61 2.40 23.26
CA THR A 263 -9.80 3.58 23.60
C THR A 263 -8.35 3.41 23.17
N LEU A 264 -7.66 4.53 22.99
CA LEU A 264 -6.23 4.53 22.67
C LEU A 264 -5.40 3.95 23.82
N GLU A 265 -5.80 4.18 25.07
CA GLU A 265 -5.15 3.64 26.26
C GLU A 265 -5.22 2.11 26.28
N GLU A 266 -6.37 1.53 25.93
CA GLU A 266 -6.52 0.08 25.78
C GLU A 266 -5.59 -0.46 24.70
N PHE A 267 -5.48 0.23 23.57
CA PHE A 267 -4.60 -0.16 22.47
C PHE A 267 -3.11 -0.09 22.84
N LEU A 268 -2.69 0.98 23.52
CA LEU A 268 -1.31 1.10 24.03
C LEU A 268 -0.99 -0.03 25.02
N HIS A 269 -1.91 -0.34 25.93
CA HIS A 269 -1.73 -1.44 26.87
C HIS A 269 -1.66 -2.80 26.17
N LEU A 270 -2.48 -3.01 25.14
CA LEU A 270 -2.43 -4.21 24.30
C LEU A 270 -1.06 -4.33 23.61
N LEU A 271 -0.52 -3.24 23.06
CA LEU A 271 0.81 -3.24 22.45
C LEU A 271 1.93 -3.54 23.44
N GLU A 272 1.82 -3.11 24.71
CA GLU A 272 2.81 -3.44 25.74
C GLU A 272 2.77 -4.94 26.11
N THR A 273 1.58 -5.52 26.17
CA THR A 273 1.38 -6.87 26.74
C THR A 273 1.35 -8.00 25.71
N SER A 274 1.02 -7.71 24.44
CA SER A 274 0.82 -8.70 23.38
C SER A 274 1.94 -8.66 22.33
N PRO A 275 2.87 -9.65 22.32
CA PRO A 275 3.83 -9.82 21.23
C PRO A 275 3.16 -9.96 19.87
N GLN A 276 2.03 -10.68 19.82
CA GLN A 276 1.28 -10.92 18.58
C GLN A 276 0.75 -9.61 17.99
N GLU A 277 0.20 -8.72 18.82
CA GLU A 277 -0.29 -7.42 18.34
C GLU A 277 0.86 -6.51 17.88
N ARG A 278 2.02 -6.58 18.55
CA ARG A 278 3.24 -5.88 18.08
C ARG A 278 3.73 -6.40 16.73
N ASP A 279 3.72 -7.71 16.54
CA ASP A 279 4.08 -8.34 15.26
C ASP A 279 3.11 -7.92 14.14
N LEU A 280 1.80 -7.88 14.42
CA LEU A 280 0.77 -7.42 13.48
C LEU A 280 0.94 -5.94 13.14
N LEU A 281 1.12 -5.08 14.15
CA LEU A 281 1.39 -3.65 13.91
C LEU A 281 2.69 -3.46 13.12
N ARG A 282 3.76 -4.20 13.46
CA ARG A 282 5.02 -4.15 12.71
C ARG A 282 4.78 -4.49 11.24
N HIS A 283 4.03 -5.55 10.95
CA HIS A 283 3.73 -5.92 9.57
C HIS A 283 2.89 -4.83 8.85
N ASP A 284 1.90 -4.25 9.52
CA ASP A 284 1.12 -3.12 8.99
C ASP A 284 1.98 -1.87 8.70
N LEU A 285 3.02 -1.63 9.51
CA LEU A 285 3.99 -0.56 9.30
C LEU A 285 4.96 -0.88 8.14
N LEU A 286 5.30 -2.15 7.94
CA LEU A 286 6.18 -2.67 6.88
C LEU A 286 5.37 -3.01 5.62
N ILE A 287 4.93 -1.97 4.93
CA ILE A 287 4.10 -2.08 3.71
C ILE A 287 4.84 -2.93 2.65
N SER A 288 4.42 -4.20 2.52
CA SER A 288 5.11 -5.24 1.72
C SER A 288 4.41 -5.54 0.40
N VAL A 289 3.59 -4.61 -0.08
CA VAL A 289 2.82 -4.77 -1.33
C VAL A 289 3.75 -4.65 -2.55
N THR A 290 3.76 -5.70 -3.37
CA THR A 290 4.54 -5.74 -4.61
C THR A 290 3.85 -6.63 -5.66
N GLN A 291 4.30 -6.54 -6.91
CA GLN A 291 3.81 -7.34 -8.03
C GLN A 291 4.89 -7.49 -9.10
N PHE A 292 4.77 -8.53 -9.94
CA PHE A 292 5.69 -8.71 -11.05
C PHE A 292 5.56 -7.55 -12.03
N PHE A 293 6.71 -7.07 -12.54
CA PHE A 293 6.76 -5.98 -13.51
C PHE A 293 5.95 -4.71 -13.11
N ARG A 294 5.90 -4.39 -11.80
CA ARG A 294 5.24 -3.18 -11.26
C ARG A 294 5.70 -1.91 -11.98
N ASP A 295 4.77 -1.11 -12.46
CA ASP A 295 4.99 0.03 -13.38
C ASP A 295 5.61 -0.42 -14.71
N LYS A 296 4.82 -1.12 -15.53
CA LYS A 296 5.26 -1.77 -16.80
C LYS A 296 6.18 -0.89 -17.66
N PHE A 297 5.88 0.41 -17.76
CA PHE A 297 6.68 1.38 -18.51
C PHE A 297 8.16 1.44 -18.06
N VAL A 298 8.44 1.30 -16.76
CA VAL A 298 9.81 1.27 -16.22
C VAL A 298 10.53 0.02 -16.70
N TRP A 299 9.87 -1.14 -16.60
CA TRP A 299 10.43 -2.43 -17.01
C TRP A 299 10.65 -2.54 -18.52
N ASP A 300 9.75 -1.98 -19.32
CA ASP A 300 9.89 -1.91 -20.77
C ASP A 300 11.19 -1.15 -21.13
N PHE A 301 11.44 0.01 -20.51
CA PHE A 301 12.66 0.76 -20.75
C PHE A 301 13.92 0.07 -20.21
N LEU A 302 13.82 -0.65 -19.08
CA LEU A 302 14.92 -1.48 -18.59
C LEU A 302 15.26 -2.59 -19.59
N GLU A 303 14.25 -3.25 -20.15
CA GLU A 303 14.40 -4.32 -21.13
C GLU A 303 15.03 -3.82 -22.45
N THR A 304 14.57 -2.69 -22.98
CA THR A 304 14.98 -2.20 -24.31
C THR A 304 16.27 -1.39 -24.30
N ASP A 305 16.50 -0.56 -23.28
CA ASP A 305 17.53 0.48 -23.34
C ASP A 305 18.67 0.30 -22.33
N ILE A 306 18.37 -0.25 -21.15
CA ILE A 306 19.34 -0.28 -20.04
C ILE A 306 20.06 -1.61 -19.95
N ILE A 307 19.32 -2.72 -19.85
CA ILE A 307 19.89 -4.05 -19.65
C ILE A 307 20.83 -4.46 -20.79
N PRO A 308 20.47 -4.27 -22.09
CA PRO A 308 21.38 -4.58 -23.19
C PRO A 308 22.71 -3.82 -23.07
N ARG A 309 22.66 -2.52 -22.77
CA ARG A 309 23.86 -1.69 -22.56
C ARG A 309 24.69 -2.14 -21.37
N LEU A 310 24.05 -2.59 -20.28
CA LEU A 310 24.78 -3.13 -19.13
C LEU A 310 25.55 -4.38 -19.53
N ILE A 311 24.92 -5.32 -20.23
CA ILE A 311 25.51 -6.57 -20.71
C ILE A 311 26.69 -6.30 -21.66
N GLU A 312 26.55 -5.32 -22.58
CA GLU A 312 27.61 -4.92 -23.51
C GLU A 312 28.86 -4.36 -22.81
N ASN A 313 28.68 -3.71 -21.67
CA ASN A 313 29.77 -3.06 -20.93
C ASN A 313 30.49 -3.99 -19.94
N VAL A 314 29.96 -5.18 -19.67
CA VAL A 314 30.60 -6.16 -18.76
C VAL A 314 31.88 -6.70 -19.38
N GLN A 315 33.02 -6.53 -18.70
CA GLN A 315 34.29 -7.05 -19.18
C GLN A 315 34.32 -8.59 -19.11
N PRO A 316 35.14 -9.27 -19.94
CA PRO A 316 35.34 -10.72 -19.81
C PRO A 316 35.72 -11.10 -18.38
N ASN A 317 35.05 -12.12 -17.82
CA ASN A 317 35.18 -12.62 -16.43
C ASN A 317 34.53 -11.79 -15.31
N ASP A 318 34.10 -10.56 -15.59
CA ASP A 318 33.33 -9.78 -14.61
C ASP A 318 31.91 -10.33 -14.45
N GLU A 319 31.34 -10.09 -13.27
CA GLU A 319 29.95 -10.43 -12.95
C GLU A 319 29.10 -9.16 -12.92
N LEU A 320 27.95 -9.18 -13.58
CA LEU A 320 26.95 -8.13 -13.48
C LEU A 320 26.24 -8.24 -12.12
N ARG A 321 26.46 -7.26 -11.25
CA ARG A 321 25.93 -7.26 -9.89
C ARG A 321 24.80 -6.26 -9.76
N CYS A 322 23.63 -6.74 -9.39
CA CYS A 322 22.45 -5.91 -9.19
C CYS A 322 21.98 -5.99 -7.73
N TRP A 323 21.38 -4.92 -7.23
CA TRP A 323 20.78 -4.90 -5.89
C TRP A 323 19.34 -4.39 -5.97
N VAL A 324 18.40 -5.22 -5.53
CA VAL A 324 17.00 -4.84 -5.30
C VAL A 324 16.81 -4.63 -3.80
N THR A 325 16.54 -3.39 -3.42
CA THR A 325 16.34 -3.00 -2.02
C THR A 325 14.85 -3.02 -1.68
N ALA A 326 14.49 -3.35 -0.43
CA ALA A 326 13.09 -3.50 -0.01
C ALA A 326 12.32 -4.44 -0.97
N CYS A 327 12.89 -5.64 -1.19
CA CYS A 327 12.40 -6.56 -2.22
C CYS A 327 11.04 -7.20 -1.91
N ALA A 328 10.49 -6.99 -0.70
CA ALA A 328 9.28 -7.60 -0.20
C ALA A 328 9.27 -9.12 -0.48
N THR A 329 8.21 -9.63 -1.10
CA THR A 329 8.04 -11.05 -1.45
C THR A 329 8.78 -11.48 -2.73
N GLY A 330 9.66 -10.64 -3.28
CA GLY A 330 10.65 -10.99 -4.30
C GLY A 330 10.26 -10.74 -5.76
N GLU A 331 9.03 -10.30 -6.04
CA GLU A 331 8.49 -10.10 -7.39
C GLU A 331 9.36 -9.16 -8.24
N GLU A 332 9.84 -8.05 -7.67
CA GLU A 332 10.75 -7.11 -8.35
C GLU A 332 12.11 -7.77 -8.65
N ALA A 333 12.66 -8.51 -7.69
CA ALA A 333 13.94 -9.20 -7.87
C ALA A 333 13.87 -10.27 -8.96
N TYR A 334 12.78 -11.03 -9.01
CA TYR A 334 12.56 -12.02 -10.08
C TYR A 334 12.23 -11.36 -11.42
N SER A 335 11.51 -10.24 -11.45
CA SER A 335 11.27 -9.48 -12.69
C SER A 335 12.60 -9.04 -13.32
N LEU A 336 13.51 -8.50 -12.52
CA LEU A 336 14.86 -8.15 -12.97
C LEU A 336 15.66 -9.37 -13.44
N ALA A 337 15.58 -10.48 -12.70
CA ALA A 337 16.27 -11.72 -13.06
C ALA A 337 15.81 -12.27 -14.41
N ILE A 338 14.49 -12.24 -14.68
CA ILE A 338 13.90 -12.64 -15.96
C ILE A 338 14.47 -11.79 -17.09
N LEU A 339 14.43 -10.45 -16.97
CA LEU A 339 14.94 -9.57 -18.02
C LEU A 339 16.43 -9.77 -18.30
N LEU A 340 17.24 -9.93 -17.25
CA LEU A 340 18.68 -10.20 -17.40
C LEU A 340 18.93 -11.54 -18.12
N ASP A 341 18.19 -12.59 -17.74
CA ASP A 341 18.33 -13.91 -18.36
C ASP A 341 17.88 -13.90 -19.83
N GLU A 342 16.78 -13.21 -20.15
CA GLU A 342 16.30 -13.01 -21.52
C GLU A 342 17.34 -12.26 -22.37
N ALA A 343 17.83 -11.12 -21.88
CA ALA A 343 18.77 -10.29 -22.62
C ALA A 343 20.13 -10.98 -22.82
N ILE A 344 20.63 -11.72 -21.82
CA ILE A 344 21.86 -12.51 -21.97
C ILE A 344 21.67 -13.64 -22.99
N THR A 345 20.51 -14.33 -22.97
CA THR A 345 20.21 -15.39 -23.96
C THR A 345 20.17 -14.83 -25.39
N ARG A 346 19.66 -13.59 -25.56
CA ARG A 346 19.62 -12.90 -26.87
C ARG A 346 21.00 -12.37 -27.29
N SER A 347 21.94 -12.25 -26.36
CA SER A 347 23.30 -11.78 -26.64
C SER A 347 24.24 -12.94 -26.95
N ASP A 348 25.21 -12.73 -27.84
CA ASP A 348 26.31 -13.70 -28.08
C ASP A 348 27.38 -13.65 -26.97
N ARG A 349 27.06 -13.10 -25.79
CA ARG A 349 28.01 -12.89 -24.68
C ARG A 349 27.72 -13.85 -23.52
N GLN A 350 28.78 -14.43 -22.99
CA GLN A 350 28.72 -15.20 -21.75
C GLN A 350 28.90 -14.28 -20.54
N VAL A 351 27.83 -13.61 -20.13
CA VAL A 351 27.80 -12.74 -18.94
C VAL A 351 27.19 -13.49 -17.77
N ARG A 352 27.89 -13.50 -16.62
CA ARG A 352 27.32 -13.95 -15.34
C ARG A 352 26.67 -12.79 -14.62
N PHE A 353 25.60 -13.06 -13.88
CA PHE A 353 24.99 -12.05 -13.02
C PHE A 353 24.58 -12.61 -11.67
N LYS A 354 24.60 -11.73 -10.66
CA LYS A 354 24.08 -11.99 -9.32
C LYS A 354 23.19 -10.84 -8.89
N ILE A 355 22.03 -11.15 -8.34
CA ILE A 355 21.12 -10.18 -7.75
C ILE A 355 21.14 -10.35 -6.23
N PHE A 356 21.47 -9.28 -5.53
CA PHE A 356 21.26 -9.15 -4.09
C PHE A 356 19.85 -8.59 -3.91
N ALA A 357 19.01 -9.26 -3.14
CA ALA A 357 17.64 -8.83 -2.88
C ALA A 357 17.46 -8.77 -1.37
N THR A 358 17.13 -7.59 -0.84
CA THR A 358 17.14 -7.40 0.61
C THR A 358 15.91 -6.69 1.13
N ASP A 359 15.51 -7.06 2.34
CA ASP A 359 14.36 -6.47 3.04
C ASP A 359 14.57 -6.51 4.56
N ILE A 360 13.79 -5.75 5.31
CA ILE A 360 13.72 -5.85 6.77
C ILE A 360 12.66 -6.86 7.22
N ASP A 361 11.65 -7.13 6.39
CA ASP A 361 10.63 -8.16 6.66
C ASP A 361 11.16 -9.57 6.34
N LYS A 362 11.43 -10.34 7.40
CA LYS A 362 11.90 -11.72 7.29
C LYS A 362 10.87 -12.66 6.69
N LEU A 363 9.58 -12.46 6.98
CA LEU A 363 8.52 -13.30 6.43
C LEU A 363 8.39 -13.09 4.93
N ALA A 364 8.54 -11.84 4.49
CA ALA A 364 8.58 -11.51 3.06
C ALA A 364 9.79 -12.17 2.37
N LEU A 365 10.98 -12.11 2.99
CA LEU A 365 12.18 -12.78 2.47
C LEU A 365 12.07 -14.30 2.41
N GLU A 366 11.39 -14.93 3.37
CA GLU A 366 11.11 -16.37 3.33
C GLU A 366 10.25 -16.74 2.12
N LYS A 367 9.16 -16.00 1.88
CA LYS A 367 8.32 -16.15 0.68
C LYS A 367 9.13 -15.94 -0.61
N ALA A 368 9.95 -14.89 -0.66
CA ALA A 368 10.81 -14.57 -1.80
C ALA A 368 11.81 -15.69 -2.11
N THR A 369 12.40 -16.28 -1.07
CA THR A 369 13.37 -17.39 -1.18
C THR A 369 12.70 -18.67 -1.71
N GLN A 370 11.48 -18.96 -1.26
CA GLN A 370 10.69 -20.07 -1.79
C GLN A 370 10.33 -19.84 -3.28
N GLY A 371 10.05 -18.59 -3.65
CA GLY A 371 9.69 -18.18 -5.00
C GLY A 371 8.39 -18.84 -5.47
N ILE A 372 7.45 -19.08 -4.55
CA ILE A 372 6.13 -19.65 -4.79
C ILE A 372 5.12 -18.52 -4.73
N TYR A 373 4.31 -18.40 -5.78
CA TYR A 373 3.37 -17.32 -5.97
C TYR A 373 1.97 -17.87 -6.30
N PRO A 374 0.90 -17.15 -5.94
CA PRO A 374 -0.47 -17.52 -6.35
C PRO A 374 -0.64 -17.45 -7.87
N GLN A 375 -1.66 -18.14 -8.41
CA GLN A 375 -1.99 -18.10 -9.84
C GLN A 375 -2.30 -16.68 -10.37
N THR A 376 -2.61 -15.73 -9.49
CA THR A 376 -2.90 -14.34 -9.88
C THR A 376 -1.76 -13.64 -10.58
N ILE A 377 -0.51 -14.08 -10.40
CA ILE A 377 0.62 -13.49 -11.13
C ILE A 377 0.50 -13.68 -12.65
N THR A 378 -0.41 -14.52 -13.12
CA THR A 378 -0.74 -14.63 -14.54
C THR A 378 -1.36 -13.35 -15.13
N ASN A 379 -1.86 -12.46 -14.27
CA ASN A 379 -2.29 -11.12 -14.66
C ASN A 379 -1.10 -10.17 -14.88
N ASP A 380 0.02 -10.42 -14.19
CA ASP A 380 1.18 -9.54 -14.16
C ASP A 380 2.29 -9.99 -15.14
N VAL A 381 2.34 -11.29 -15.44
CA VAL A 381 3.39 -11.94 -16.23
C VAL A 381 2.81 -12.49 -17.53
N ASN A 382 3.44 -12.19 -18.67
CA ASN A 382 2.97 -12.68 -19.95
C ASN A 382 3.08 -14.22 -20.09
N PRO A 383 2.28 -14.85 -20.96
CA PRO A 383 2.25 -16.32 -21.11
C PRO A 383 3.60 -16.95 -21.45
N GLU A 384 4.41 -16.31 -22.30
CA GLU A 384 5.74 -16.81 -22.70
C GLU A 384 6.70 -16.88 -21.51
N ARG A 385 6.71 -15.85 -20.65
CA ARG A 385 7.51 -15.81 -19.42
C ARG A 385 7.00 -16.82 -18.40
N LEU A 386 5.67 -16.98 -18.26
CA LEU A 386 5.08 -17.99 -17.38
C LEU A 386 5.55 -19.39 -17.76
N GLU A 387 5.47 -19.75 -19.04
CA GLU A 387 5.90 -21.06 -19.55
C GLU A 387 7.40 -21.29 -19.35
N ARG A 388 8.23 -20.25 -19.58
CA ARG A 388 9.69 -20.37 -19.52
C ARG A 388 10.27 -20.32 -18.11
N TYR A 389 9.67 -19.58 -17.19
CA TYR A 389 10.26 -19.24 -15.88
C TYR A 389 9.51 -19.79 -14.67
N PHE A 390 8.33 -20.38 -14.85
CA PHE A 390 7.52 -20.90 -13.75
C PHE A 390 7.16 -22.38 -13.94
N ILE A 391 7.08 -23.09 -12.82
CA ILE A 391 6.60 -24.47 -12.74
C ILE A 391 5.27 -24.43 -12.00
N ARG A 392 4.22 -25.00 -12.62
CA ARG A 392 2.91 -25.15 -11.98
C ARG A 392 3.00 -26.17 -10.85
N LYS A 393 2.50 -25.80 -9.66
CA LYS A 393 2.39 -26.66 -8.48
C LYS A 393 1.01 -26.47 -7.84
N ASP A 394 0.13 -27.45 -8.00
CA ASP A 394 -1.25 -27.41 -7.50
C ASP A 394 -1.91 -26.06 -7.86
N ASN A 395 -2.22 -25.23 -6.85
CA ASN A 395 -2.83 -23.90 -6.98
C ASN A 395 -1.82 -22.74 -6.98
N SER A 396 -0.55 -23.00 -7.32
CA SER A 396 0.54 -22.02 -7.26
C SER A 396 1.50 -22.15 -8.45
N LEU A 397 2.32 -21.12 -8.62
CA LEU A 397 3.38 -21.02 -9.61
C LEU A 397 4.70 -20.83 -8.89
N GLN A 398 5.70 -21.65 -9.20
CA GLN A 398 7.03 -21.53 -8.57
C GLN A 398 8.08 -21.13 -9.59
N ILE A 399 8.90 -20.11 -9.28
CA ILE A 399 10.06 -19.74 -10.10
C ILE A 399 11.02 -20.92 -10.22
N ILE A 400 11.47 -21.18 -11.45
CA ILE A 400 12.43 -22.24 -11.76
C ILE A 400 13.73 -22.09 -10.96
N ARG A 401 14.28 -23.22 -10.54
CA ARG A 401 15.47 -23.28 -9.68
C ARG A 401 16.68 -22.53 -10.26
N ARG A 402 16.95 -22.68 -11.56
CA ARG A 402 18.10 -22.03 -12.24
C ARG A 402 18.11 -20.51 -12.11
N LEU A 403 16.93 -19.89 -12.00
CA LEU A 403 16.81 -18.45 -11.83
C LEU A 403 16.98 -18.08 -10.35
N ARG A 404 16.36 -18.81 -9.42
CA ARG A 404 16.50 -18.60 -7.97
C ARG A 404 17.95 -18.65 -7.49
N GLU A 405 18.76 -19.54 -8.06
CA GLU A 405 20.19 -19.66 -7.73
C GLU A 405 21.02 -18.40 -8.07
N LYS A 406 20.51 -17.53 -8.97
CA LYS A 406 21.15 -16.23 -9.30
C LYS A 406 20.81 -15.13 -8.29
N LEU A 407 19.86 -15.34 -7.40
CA LEU A 407 19.48 -14.39 -6.36
C LEU A 407 20.15 -14.74 -5.03
N LEU A 408 20.34 -13.73 -4.18
CA LEU A 408 20.70 -13.86 -2.77
C LEU A 408 19.74 -12.98 -1.96
N PHE A 409 18.86 -13.63 -1.20
CA PHE A 409 17.96 -12.96 -0.27
C PHE A 409 18.62 -12.80 1.09
N ALA A 410 18.61 -11.59 1.66
CA ALA A 410 19.20 -11.34 2.97
C ALA A 410 18.47 -10.22 3.72
N PRO A 411 18.38 -10.31 5.07
CA PRO A 411 17.88 -9.19 5.87
C PRO A 411 18.85 -8.01 5.77
N HIS A 412 18.33 -6.80 5.52
CA HIS A 412 19.12 -5.56 5.44
C HIS A 412 18.25 -4.35 5.76
N ASP A 413 18.69 -3.54 6.72
CA ASP A 413 18.09 -2.24 7.03
C ASP A 413 18.83 -1.13 6.26
N LEU A 414 18.20 -0.62 5.19
CA LEU A 414 18.75 0.46 4.35
C LEU A 414 19.16 1.72 5.14
N THR A 415 18.57 1.91 6.33
CA THR A 415 18.78 3.11 7.16
C THR A 415 20.06 3.02 7.99
N LYS A 416 20.55 1.81 8.28
CA LYS A 416 21.63 1.56 9.24
C LYS A 416 22.75 0.70 8.69
N ASP A 417 22.42 -0.31 7.89
CA ASP A 417 23.37 -1.31 7.43
C ASP A 417 24.21 -0.78 6.26
N ALA A 418 25.47 -1.21 6.22
CA ALA A 418 26.34 -0.88 5.10
C ALA A 418 25.79 -1.51 3.80
N GLY A 419 25.74 -0.73 2.73
CA GLY A 419 25.31 -1.21 1.42
C GLY A 419 26.36 -2.09 0.74
N PHE A 420 25.92 -2.94 -0.19
CA PHE A 420 26.84 -3.71 -1.03
C PHE A 420 27.56 -2.77 -2.00
N THR A 421 28.86 -2.94 -2.20
CA THR A 421 29.65 -2.06 -3.07
C THR A 421 29.74 -2.58 -4.49
N ARG A 422 30.08 -1.72 -5.46
CA ARG A 422 30.28 -2.05 -6.88
C ARG A 422 29.06 -2.72 -7.53
N MET A 423 27.89 -2.12 -7.34
CA MET A 423 26.66 -2.52 -8.02
C MET A 423 26.53 -1.85 -9.38
N ASN A 424 26.28 -2.64 -10.43
CA ASN A 424 26.03 -2.13 -11.78
C ASN A 424 24.63 -1.53 -11.91
N LEU A 425 23.66 -2.09 -11.20
CA LEU A 425 22.30 -1.59 -11.12
C LEU A 425 21.78 -1.71 -9.68
N ILE A 426 21.14 -0.67 -9.18
CA ILE A 426 20.37 -0.69 -7.94
C ILE A 426 18.93 -0.31 -8.27
N SER A 427 17.97 -1.14 -7.84
CA SER A 427 16.55 -0.82 -7.81
C SER A 427 16.15 -0.50 -6.37
N CYS A 428 15.73 0.74 -6.12
CA CYS A 428 15.24 1.21 -4.84
C CYS A 428 13.92 1.92 -5.09
N ARG A 429 12.84 1.15 -5.14
CA ARG A 429 11.53 1.61 -5.58
C ARG A 429 10.51 1.49 -4.45
N ASN A 430 9.64 2.48 -4.34
CA ASN A 430 8.48 2.48 -3.44
C ASN A 430 8.83 2.28 -1.94
N VAL A 431 10.02 2.70 -1.50
CA VAL A 431 10.47 2.58 -0.10
C VAL A 431 10.82 3.93 0.51
N LEU A 432 11.46 4.83 -0.25
CA LEU A 432 11.83 6.17 0.22
C LEU A 432 10.60 6.99 0.55
N ILE A 433 9.47 6.72 -0.09
CA ILE A 433 8.19 7.39 0.17
C ILE A 433 7.73 7.31 1.64
N TYR A 434 8.22 6.33 2.41
CA TYR A 434 7.90 6.15 3.82
C TYR A 434 8.84 6.91 4.76
N LEU A 435 9.98 7.37 4.28
CA LEU A 435 11.03 7.98 5.08
C LEU A 435 10.91 9.51 5.08
N GLN A 436 11.29 10.15 6.18
CA GLN A 436 11.48 11.60 6.24
C GLN A 436 12.69 12.03 5.41
N SER A 437 12.74 13.30 5.00
CA SER A 437 13.72 13.81 4.03
C SER A 437 15.17 13.57 4.46
N GLU A 438 15.50 13.74 5.73
CA GLU A 438 16.84 13.51 6.27
C GLU A 438 17.30 12.07 6.03
N LEU A 439 16.41 11.12 6.34
CA LEU A 439 16.69 9.70 6.19
C LEU A 439 16.71 9.27 4.72
N GLN A 440 15.81 9.81 3.88
CA GLN A 440 15.88 9.62 2.42
C GLN A 440 17.26 10.04 1.89
N GLN A 441 17.76 11.21 2.31
CA GLN A 441 19.07 11.72 1.88
C GLN A 441 20.23 10.82 2.35
N GLN A 442 20.14 10.24 3.54
CA GLN A 442 21.13 9.27 4.01
C GLN A 442 21.12 7.99 3.16
N VAL A 443 19.94 7.41 2.92
CA VAL A 443 19.79 6.21 2.09
C VAL A 443 20.33 6.46 0.68
N LEU A 444 19.94 7.56 0.03
CA LEU A 444 20.38 7.90 -1.32
C LEU A 444 21.91 8.06 -1.44
N ARG A 445 22.57 8.61 -0.40
CA ARG A 445 24.05 8.67 -0.36
C ARG A 445 24.68 7.29 -0.26
N ASN A 446 24.11 6.41 0.57
CA ASN A 446 24.56 5.02 0.67
C ASN A 446 24.41 4.29 -0.67
N LEU A 447 23.28 4.46 -1.37
CA LEU A 447 23.06 3.89 -2.70
C LEU A 447 24.07 4.44 -3.72
N HIS A 448 24.34 5.75 -3.71
CA HIS A 448 25.37 6.35 -4.56
C HIS A 448 26.76 5.75 -4.31
N PHE A 449 27.12 5.52 -3.04
CA PHE A 449 28.38 4.87 -2.67
C PHE A 449 28.44 3.41 -3.12
N SER A 450 27.31 2.70 -3.03
CA SER A 450 27.15 1.30 -3.45
C SER A 450 27.28 1.09 -4.96
N LEU A 451 26.88 2.07 -5.77
CA LEU A 451 26.99 1.99 -7.23
C LEU A 451 28.43 1.98 -7.71
N ALA A 452 28.71 1.09 -8.66
CA ALA A 452 29.91 1.13 -9.48
C ALA A 452 29.97 2.42 -10.32
N SER A 453 31.14 2.72 -10.88
CA SER A 453 31.29 3.82 -11.84
C SER A 453 30.29 3.67 -12.99
N LYS A 454 29.57 4.74 -13.33
CA LYS A 454 28.48 4.74 -14.32
C LYS A 454 27.34 3.74 -14.05
N GLY A 455 27.23 3.24 -12.81
CA GLY A 455 26.13 2.36 -12.39
C GLY A 455 24.76 3.05 -12.48
N ILE A 456 23.72 2.23 -12.57
CA ILE A 456 22.34 2.67 -12.77
C ILE A 456 21.56 2.62 -11.46
N LEU A 457 20.83 3.69 -11.14
CA LEU A 457 19.85 3.74 -10.06
C LEU A 457 18.46 3.85 -10.67
N VAL A 458 17.55 2.98 -10.22
CA VAL A 458 16.13 3.00 -10.56
C VAL A 458 15.36 3.36 -9.30
N LEU A 459 14.52 4.39 -9.37
CA LEU A 459 13.61 4.79 -8.29
C LEU A 459 12.15 4.61 -8.69
N GLY A 460 11.24 4.61 -7.71
CA GLY A 460 9.80 4.63 -7.91
C GLY A 460 9.29 6.00 -8.38
N GLU A 461 8.10 6.04 -8.97
CA GLU A 461 7.52 7.24 -9.60
C GLU A 461 7.45 8.45 -8.65
N ALA A 462 7.02 8.21 -7.41
CA ALA A 462 6.87 9.23 -6.37
C ALA A 462 8.20 9.62 -5.68
N GLU A 463 9.31 8.99 -6.04
CA GLU A 463 10.61 9.19 -5.38
C GLU A 463 11.47 10.21 -6.13
N THR A 464 12.35 10.89 -5.39
CA THR A 464 13.22 11.94 -5.92
C THR A 464 14.63 11.81 -5.36
N LEU A 465 15.61 12.35 -6.09
CA LEU A 465 17.02 12.32 -5.68
C LEU A 465 17.36 13.39 -4.64
N GLY A 466 16.52 14.42 -4.46
CA GLY A 466 16.79 15.55 -3.58
C GLY A 466 18.23 16.10 -3.75
N ASN A 467 18.99 16.18 -2.66
CA ASN A 467 20.30 16.84 -2.66
C ASN A 467 21.39 16.06 -3.41
N VAL A 468 21.18 14.78 -3.71
CA VAL A 468 22.15 13.99 -4.50
C VAL A 468 21.92 14.08 -6.01
N GLU A 469 20.87 14.76 -6.47
CA GLU A 469 20.54 14.91 -7.90
C GLU A 469 21.73 15.35 -8.78
N PRO A 470 22.60 16.30 -8.38
CA PRO A 470 23.75 16.72 -9.18
C PRO A 470 24.76 15.59 -9.50
N GLU A 471 24.77 14.53 -8.70
CA GLU A 471 25.65 13.36 -8.84
C GLU A 471 25.11 12.31 -9.82
N PHE A 472 23.92 12.54 -10.36
CA PHE A 472 23.25 11.65 -11.28
C PHE A 472 22.94 12.33 -12.62
N LYS A 473 23.06 11.56 -13.70
CA LYS A 473 22.56 11.91 -15.03
C LYS A 473 21.24 11.15 -15.23
N ALA A 474 20.14 11.86 -15.40
CA ALA A 474 18.87 11.23 -15.77
C ALA A 474 19.00 10.58 -17.15
N LEU A 475 18.83 9.26 -17.22
CA LEU A 475 18.71 8.53 -18.49
C LEU A 475 17.26 8.58 -18.97
N HIS A 476 16.30 8.51 -18.04
CA HIS A 476 14.89 8.69 -18.33
C HIS A 476 14.17 9.30 -17.12
N LYS A 477 13.63 10.52 -17.25
CA LYS A 477 13.01 11.25 -16.12
C LYS A 477 11.70 10.60 -15.64
N LYS A 478 10.79 10.26 -16.56
CA LYS A 478 9.48 9.67 -16.20
C LYS A 478 9.62 8.30 -15.52
N ALA A 479 10.44 7.42 -16.09
CA ALA A 479 10.78 6.12 -15.50
C ALA A 479 11.73 6.20 -14.28
N LYS A 480 12.20 7.39 -13.89
CA LYS A 480 13.10 7.60 -12.74
C LYS A 480 14.37 6.75 -12.79
N ILE A 481 14.98 6.69 -13.97
CA ILE A 481 16.22 5.93 -14.20
C ILE A 481 17.39 6.91 -14.36
N TYR A 482 18.42 6.69 -13.56
CA TYR A 482 19.55 7.59 -13.39
C TYR A 482 20.87 6.84 -13.50
N GLN A 483 21.91 7.52 -14.00
CA GLN A 483 23.27 7.02 -14.06
C GLN A 483 24.18 7.83 -13.15
N LYS A 484 25.01 7.15 -12.35
CA LYS A 484 26.04 7.77 -11.51
C LYS A 484 27.02 8.57 -12.38
N ARG A 485 27.28 9.83 -12.02
CA ARG A 485 28.19 10.71 -12.77
C ARG A 485 29.64 10.56 -12.37
N ARG A 486 29.94 10.48 -11.06
CA ARG A 486 31.30 10.57 -10.52
C ARG A 486 31.48 9.64 -9.33
N ASP A 487 32.69 9.12 -9.15
CA ASP A 487 33.06 8.31 -7.99
C ASP A 487 33.61 9.20 -6.86
N VAL A 488 32.72 9.96 -6.24
CA VAL A 488 33.04 10.83 -5.09
C VAL A 488 32.36 10.33 -3.82
N ARG A 489 33.06 10.47 -2.69
CA ARG A 489 32.42 10.35 -1.36
C ARG A 489 31.67 11.65 -1.08
N LEU A 490 30.37 11.55 -0.89
CA LEU A 490 29.53 12.71 -0.55
C LEU A 490 29.72 13.04 0.93
N ASN A 491 30.19 14.26 1.23
CA ASN A 491 30.43 14.72 2.60
C ASN A 491 29.14 14.72 3.43
N ILE A 492 29.27 14.32 4.70
CA ILE A 492 28.18 14.21 5.66
C ILE A 492 28.13 15.48 6.51
N PRO A 493 27.10 16.33 6.44
CA PRO A 493 26.72 17.11 7.59
C PRO A 493 25.90 16.18 8.49
N VAL A 494 26.56 15.48 9.42
CA VAL A 494 25.85 14.77 10.49
C VAL A 494 25.33 15.85 11.44
N LYS A 495 24.18 16.46 11.13
CA LYS A 495 23.33 16.92 12.22
C LYS A 495 22.72 15.66 12.79
N GLY A 496 23.10 15.33 14.03
CA GLY A 496 22.78 14.08 14.68
C GLY A 496 21.33 13.70 14.46
N ILE A 497 21.13 12.52 13.88
CA ILE A 497 19.93 11.72 14.10
C ILE A 497 20.02 11.33 15.58
N GLU A 498 19.71 12.27 16.47
CA GLU A 498 19.57 11.98 17.89
C GLU A 498 18.39 11.03 18.02
N LYS A 499 18.67 9.85 18.57
CA LYS A 499 17.65 8.91 19.01
C LYS A 499 16.63 9.67 19.87
N ILE A 500 15.40 9.82 19.39
CA ILE A 500 14.27 10.29 20.21
C ILE A 500 14.05 9.35 21.43
N ALA A 501 14.67 8.17 21.45
CA ALA A 501 14.65 7.23 22.56
C ALA A 501 15.37 7.67 23.86
N ARG A 502 15.94 8.88 23.97
CA ARG A 502 16.45 9.40 25.25
C ARG A 502 16.16 10.89 25.45
N GLN A 503 14.91 11.20 25.78
CA GLN A 503 14.56 12.19 26.80
C GLN A 503 13.05 12.10 27.06
N LEU A 504 12.62 11.06 27.77
CA LEU A 504 11.49 11.26 28.66
C LEU A 504 12.03 12.14 29.80
N PRO A 505 11.52 13.36 30.02
CA PRO A 505 11.61 13.90 31.36
C PRO A 505 10.85 12.91 32.24
N LEU A 506 11.50 12.42 33.30
CA LEU A 506 10.81 11.85 34.45
C LEU A 506 9.87 12.93 34.98
N TYR A 507 8.69 13.07 34.39
CA TYR A 507 7.68 13.94 34.95
C TYR A 507 7.12 13.22 36.15
N ALA A 508 7.42 13.81 37.31
CA ALA A 508 6.83 13.49 38.59
C ALA A 508 5.32 13.30 38.40
N GLN A 509 4.79 12.24 39.01
CA GLN A 509 3.35 12.05 39.16
C GLN A 509 2.71 13.40 39.53
N PRO A 510 1.55 13.76 38.94
CA PRO A 510 0.75 14.82 39.49
C PRO A 510 0.56 14.47 40.96
N LYS A 511 1.03 15.33 41.86
CA LYS A 511 0.61 15.24 43.26
C LYS A 511 -0.91 15.23 43.19
N THR A 512 -1.50 14.09 43.50
CA THR A 512 -2.88 14.00 43.90
C THR A 512 -3.02 14.99 45.05
N GLN A 513 -3.50 16.18 44.74
CA GLN A 513 -3.94 17.11 45.75
C GLN A 513 -5.16 16.41 46.33
N SER A 514 -4.93 15.73 47.45
CA SER A 514 -5.93 15.04 48.21
C SER A 514 -6.99 16.05 48.62
N ASP A 515 -8.09 16.11 47.88
CA ASP A 515 -9.39 16.61 48.35
C ASP A 515 -9.97 15.62 49.37
N HIS A 516 -9.18 15.33 50.40
CA HIS A 516 -9.52 14.59 51.60
C HIS A 516 -9.27 15.41 52.86
N ASN A 517 -9.22 16.73 52.74
CA ASN A 517 -9.05 17.60 53.91
C ASN A 517 -9.98 18.82 53.93
N ARG A 518 -11.22 18.64 53.44
CA ARG A 518 -12.31 19.62 53.61
C ARG A 518 -13.60 19.08 54.21
N LEU A 519 -13.74 17.76 54.34
CA LEU A 519 -14.84 17.14 55.09
C LEU A 519 -14.47 16.82 56.56
N GLU A 520 -13.18 16.63 56.88
CA GLU A 520 -12.73 16.38 58.26
C GLU A 520 -12.65 17.66 59.12
N LEU A 521 -12.40 18.83 58.52
CA LEU A 521 -12.38 20.13 59.22
C LEU A 521 -13.76 20.72 59.53
N MET A 522 -14.84 20.08 59.09
CA MET A 522 -16.23 20.46 59.42
C MET A 522 -16.87 19.57 60.49
N LEU A 523 -16.24 18.43 60.85
CA LEU A 523 -16.75 17.51 61.87
C LEU A 523 -16.15 17.78 63.27
N ASP A 524 -14.96 18.37 63.38
CA ASP A 524 -14.37 18.76 64.68
C ASP A 524 -14.92 20.06 65.29
N LYS A 525 -15.71 20.84 64.52
CA LYS A 525 -16.45 22.01 65.03
C LYS A 525 -17.89 21.71 65.45
N ALA A 526 -18.33 20.46 65.36
CA ALA A 526 -19.67 20.02 65.78
C ALA A 526 -19.66 19.27 67.13
N PHE A 527 -18.48 19.00 67.70
CA PHE A 527 -18.34 18.32 69.01
C PHE A 527 -17.28 18.95 69.94
N SER A 528 -17.10 20.27 69.86
CA SER A 528 -16.49 21.07 70.95
C SER A 528 -17.28 22.34 71.24
#